data_AF-A0A5E6NWS7-F1
#
_entry.id   AF-A0A5E6NWS7-F1
#
_cell.length_a   1.000
_cell.length_b   1.000
_cell.length_c   1.000
_cell.angle_alpha   90.00
_cell.angle_beta   90.00
_cell.angle_gamma   90.00
#
_symmetry.space_group_name_H-M   'P 1'
#
loop_
_entity.id
_entity.type
_entity.pdbx_description
1 polymer ?
#
loop_
_entity_poly.entity_id
_entity_poly.type
_entity_poly.pdbx_seq_one_letter_code
_entity_poly.pdbx_strand_id
1 'polypeptide(L)' 'MIIEKVKIEGFRNFSNLTANLKKSTLIIGANDVGKTNLMYALRLLLDKSLSERDIEPEVTDFHISKMAIGLRYSQ' A
#
# COMPACT_ATOMS: atom_id res chain seq x y z
N MET A 1 8.38 -5.47 -19.97
CA MET A 1 8.78 -5.18 -18.58
C MET A 1 8.08 -6.19 -17.68
N ILE A 2 8.82 -6.87 -16.78
CA ILE A 2 8.27 -7.80 -15.78
C ILE A 2 8.61 -7.22 -14.42
N ILE A 3 7.62 -7.13 -13.53
CA ILE A 3 7.85 -6.75 -12.13
C ILE A 3 8.15 -8.02 -11.36
N GLU A 4 9.33 -8.10 -10.76
CA GLU A 4 9.78 -9.31 -10.05
C GLU A 4 9.57 -9.21 -8.53
N LYS A 5 9.49 -8.00 -8.00
CA LYS A 5 9.37 -7.75 -6.57
C LYS A 5 8.64 -6.45 -6.29
N VAL A 6 7.80 -6.49 -5.27
CA VAL A 6 7.09 -5.33 -4.72
C VAL A 6 7.45 -5.22 -3.25
N LYS A 7 7.83 -4.02 -2.82
CA LYS A 7 8.06 -3.67 -1.42
C LYS A 7 7.18 -2.47 -1.08
N ILE A 8 6.38 -2.58 -0.03
CA ILE A 8 5.50 -1.53 0.48
C ILE A 8 5.81 -1.33 1.96
N GLU A 9 6.02 -0.10 2.38
CA GLU A 9 6.28 0.27 3.77
C GLU A 9 5.43 1.49 4.13
N GLY A 10 4.70 1.41 5.24
CA GLY A 10 3.95 2.55 5.77
C GLY A 10 2.75 3.01 4.93
N PHE A 11 2.15 2.14 4.10
CA PHE A 11 1.06 2.51 3.19
C PHE A 11 -0.26 1.81 3.55
N ARG A 12 -1.30 2.59 3.88
CA ARG A 12 -2.66 2.14 4.24
C ARG A 12 -2.62 1.01 5.28
N ASN A 13 -3.13 -0.17 4.96
CA ASN A 13 -3.15 -1.32 5.87
C ASN A 13 -1.78 -2.05 5.97
N PHE A 14 -0.80 -1.70 5.13
CA PHE A 14 0.52 -2.32 5.12
C PHE A 14 1.51 -1.53 5.98
N SER A 15 1.86 -2.07 7.15
CA SER A 15 3.04 -1.61 7.90
C SER A 15 4.33 -1.96 7.14
N ASN A 16 4.43 -3.20 6.66
CA ASN A 16 5.49 -3.71 5.80
C ASN A 16 4.95 -4.89 4.97
N LEU A 17 5.21 -4.88 3.66
CA LEU A 17 4.98 -5.99 2.76
C LEU A 17 6.18 -6.15 1.83
N THR A 18 6.66 -7.38 1.69
CA THR A 18 7.56 -7.77 0.61
C THR A 18 6.97 -8.96 -0.12
N ALA A 19 6.70 -8.80 -1.42
CA ALA A 19 6.15 -9.84 -2.26
C ALA A 19 7.04 -10.06 -3.49
N ASN A 20 7.43 -11.31 -3.73
CA ASN A 20 8.10 -11.71 -4.97
C ASN A 20 7.03 -12.10 -5.98
N LEU A 21 7.08 -11.51 -7.17
CA LEU A 21 6.15 -11.78 -8.25
C LEU A 21 6.79 -12.74 -9.26
N LYS A 22 5.94 -13.53 -9.91
CA LYS A 22 6.30 -14.38 -11.06
C LYS A 22 5.51 -13.93 -12.27
N LYS A 23 5.85 -14.49 -13.44
CA LYS A 23 5.16 -14.25 -14.72
C LYS A 23 3.64 -14.33 -14.59
N SER A 24 3.16 -15.27 -13.77
CA SER A 24 1.76 -15.36 -13.35
C SER A 24 1.72 -15.35 -11.83
N THR A 25 1.03 -14.37 -11.25
CA THR A 25 0.85 -14.25 -9.80
C THR A 25 -0.64 -14.11 -9.51
N LEU A 26 -1.15 -14.94 -8.59
CA LEU A 26 -2.54 -14.89 -8.14
C LEU A 26 -2.62 -14.15 -6.80
N ILE A 27 -3.37 -13.05 -6.75
CA ILE A 27 -3.64 -12.30 -5.52
C ILE A 27 -5.01 -12.72 -5.00
N ILE A 28 -5.06 -13.41 -3.87
CA ILE A 28 -6.29 -13.90 -3.22
C ILE A 28 -6.30 -13.58 -1.73
N GLY A 29 -7.48 -13.65 -1.13
CA GLY A 29 -7.71 -13.38 0.29
C GLY A 29 -9.13 -12.84 0.52
N ALA A 30 -9.55 -12.76 1.79
CA ALA A 30 -10.83 -12.18 2.16
C ALA A 30 -10.95 -10.71 1.74
N ASN A 31 -12.16 -10.16 1.73
CA ASN A 31 -12.35 -8.73 1.44
C ASN A 31 -11.67 -7.86 2.51
N ASP A 32 -11.25 -6.67 2.10
CA ASP A 32 -10.66 -5.64 2.96
C ASP A 32 -9.32 -6.00 3.64
N VAL A 33 -8.72 -7.14 3.30
CA VAL A 33 -7.38 -7.53 3.79
C VAL A 33 -6.21 -6.80 3.11
N GLY A 34 -6.49 -5.93 2.13
CA GLY A 34 -5.47 -5.12 1.45
C GLY A 34 -5.23 -5.43 -0.03
N LYS A 35 -5.99 -6.33 -0.66
CA LYS A 35 -5.83 -6.66 -2.10
C LYS A 35 -5.92 -5.42 -3.00
N THR A 36 -6.94 -4.58 -2.78
CA THR A 36 -7.12 -3.32 -3.53
C THR A 36 -6.00 -2.31 -3.22
N ASN A 37 -5.51 -2.26 -1.98
CA ASN A 37 -4.41 -1.38 -1.59
C ASN A 37 -3.09 -1.79 -2.23
N LEU A 38 -2.81 -3.10 -2.38
CA LEU A 38 -1.66 -3.59 -3.11
C LEU A 38 -1.70 -3.14 -4.57
N MET A 39 -2.86 -3.29 -5.23
CA MET A 39 -3.03 -2.83 -6.60
C MET A 39 -2.90 -1.31 -6.72
N TYR A 40 -3.42 -0.55 -5.76
CA TYR A 40 -3.32 0.90 -5.77
C TYR A 40 -1.86 1.38 -5.61
N ALA A 41 -1.07 0.77 -4.72
CA ALA A 41 0.35 1.07 -4.57
C ALA A 41 1.13 0.85 -5.88
N LEU A 42 0.78 -0.18 -6.66
CA LEU A 42 1.37 -0.39 -7.99
C LEU A 42 0.92 0.67 -8.99
N ARG A 43 -0.36 1.08 -8.95
CA ARG A 43 -0.90 2.11 -9.83
C ARG A 43 -0.18 3.44 -9.65
N LEU A 44 0.13 3.85 -8.42
CA LEU A 44 0.88 5.08 -8.15
C LEU A 44 2.19 5.20 -8.95
N LEU A 45 2.84 4.08 -9.26
CA LEU A 45 4.12 4.05 -9.99
C LEU A 45 3.97 3.79 -11.50
N LEU A 46 2.89 3.13 -11.91
CA LEU A 46 2.78 2.53 -13.25
C LEU A 46 1.61 3.09 -14.08
N ASP A 47 0.59 3.62 -13.41
CA ASP A 47 -0.62 4.11 -14.04
C ASP A 47 -0.46 5.58 -14.42
N LYS A 48 -0.03 5.82 -15.67
CA LYS A 48 0.14 7.17 -16.23
C LYS A 48 -1.17 7.94 -16.42
N SER A 49 -2.34 7.31 -16.18
CA SER A 49 -3.63 7.98 -16.27
C SER A 49 -4.03 8.71 -14.99
N LEU A 50 -3.32 8.47 -13.88
CA LEU A 50 -3.54 9.20 -12.63
C LEU A 50 -3.13 10.66 -12.79
N SER A 51 -3.96 11.56 -12.29
CA SER A 51 -3.61 12.98 -12.20
C SER A 51 -2.60 13.22 -11.06
N GLU A 52 -1.95 14.38 -11.05
CA GLU A 52 -1.07 14.76 -9.93
C GLU A 52 -1.81 14.72 -8.59
N ARG A 53 -3.08 15.14 -8.57
CA ARG A 53 -3.94 15.08 -7.39
C ARG A 53 -4.22 13.64 -6.93
N ASP A 54 -4.36 12.68 -7.85
CA ASP A 54 -4.58 11.28 -7.49
C ASP A 54 -3.31 10.59 -6.96
N ILE A 55 -2.14 11.17 -7.21
CA ILE A 55 -0.84 10.68 -6.74
C ILE A 55 -0.48 11.30 -5.39
N GLU A 56 -0.97 12.52 -5.12
CA GLU A 56 -0.71 13.21 -3.86
C GLU A 56 -1.29 12.43 -2.67
N PRO A 57 -0.45 11.97 -1.71
CA PRO A 57 -0.92 11.11 -0.63
C PRO A 57 -1.87 11.83 0.33
N GLU A 58 -2.99 11.21 0.66
CA GLU A 58 -3.85 11.65 1.73
C GLU A 58 -3.37 11.13 3.10
N VAL A 59 -3.84 11.73 4.20
CA VAL A 59 -3.52 11.25 5.56
C VAL A 59 -3.89 9.77 5.76
N THR A 60 -4.94 9.30 5.09
CA THR A 60 -5.43 7.92 5.09
C THR A 60 -4.54 6.95 4.32
N ASP A 61 -3.66 7.44 3.44
CA ASP A 61 -2.69 6.63 2.72
C ASP A 61 -1.51 6.23 3.59
N PHE A 62 -1.28 6.90 4.73
CA PHE A 62 -0.24 6.53 5.67
C PHE A 62 -0.73 5.42 6.60
N HIS A 63 0.11 4.40 6.81
CA HIS A 63 -0.18 3.35 7.79
C HIS A 63 -0.11 3.93 9.21
N ILE A 64 -1.26 4.03 9.87
CA ILE A 64 -1.34 4.50 11.25
C ILE A 64 -1.30 3.28 12.19
N SER A 65 -0.17 3.08 12.86
CA SER A 65 -0.07 2.08 13.92
C SER A 65 -0.67 2.64 15.22
N LYS A 66 -1.35 1.78 16.01
CA LYS A 66 -1.91 2.16 17.32
C LYS A 66 -0.88 2.79 18.28
N MET A 67 0.41 2.49 18.10
CA MET A 67 1.51 3.08 18.88
C MET A 67 1.67 4.60 18.65
N ALA A 68 1.37 5.11 17.45
CA ALA A 68 1.46 6.54 17.16
C ALA A 68 0.40 7.37 17.91
N ILE A 69 -0.72 6.73 18.25
CA ILE A 69 -1.84 7.35 18.97
C ILE A 69 -1.60 7.26 20.50
N GLY A 70 -1.05 6.15 20.98
CA GLY A 70 -0.76 5.93 22.41
C GLY A 70 0.29 6.86 23.02
N LEU A 71 1.22 7.39 22.22
CA LEU A 71 2.21 8.38 22.68
C LEU A 71 1.62 9.79 22.86
N ARG A 72 0.41 10.06 22.37
CA ARG A 72 -0.24 11.38 22.50
C ARG A 72 -1.21 11.49 23.68
N TYR A 73 -1.53 10.38 24.36
CA TYR A 73 -2.50 10.36 25.46
C TYR A 73 -1.89 10.00 26.83
N SER A 74 -0.56 10.15 26.98
CA SER A 74 0.16 9.96 28.26
C SER A 74 0.59 11.29 28.91
N GLN A 75 -0.20 12.36 28.74
CA GLN A 75 -0.04 13.63 29.44
C GLN A 75 -1.32 13.94 30.21
#